data_AF-A0AAI8SSM9-F1
#
_entry.id   AF-A0AAI8SSM9-F1
#
_cell.length_a   1.000
_cell.length_b   1.000
_cell.length_c   1.000
_cell.angle_alpha   90.00
_cell.angle_beta   90.00
_cell.angle_gamma   90.00
#
_symmetry.space_group_name_H-M   'P 1'
#
loop_
_entity.id
_entity.type
_entity.pdbx_description
1 polymer ?
#
loop_
_entity_poly.entity_id
_entity_poly.type
_entity_poly.pdbx_seq_one_letter_code
_entity_poly.pdbx_strand_id
1 'polypeptide(L)'
;MTKPQGLKLSEAAKLCGISADTLQLLIADELLPQAVRSPRGHAYLPATDVPTWEHCRQLVLRQRDRHLQRATDLIARVEVELEAIRNDITEAREHPAEPLGVDLLAATSYATYGNTGLLHG
;
A
#
# COMPACT_ATOMS: atom_id res chain seq x y z
N MET A 1 32.20 18.48 -14.01
CA MET A 1 30.91 18.09 -13.41
C MET A 1 29.83 18.31 -14.46
N THR A 2 29.35 17.25 -15.09
CA THR A 2 28.32 17.28 -16.15
C THR A 2 26.97 17.66 -15.53
N LYS A 3 26.28 18.65 -16.12
CA LYS A 3 24.90 19.01 -15.75
C LYS A 3 24.03 17.74 -15.72
N PRO A 4 23.08 17.59 -14.78
CA PRO A 4 22.11 16.51 -14.88
C PRO A 4 21.39 16.67 -16.22
N GLN A 5 21.56 15.71 -17.13
CA GLN A 5 20.88 15.65 -18.42
C GLN A 5 19.40 15.23 -18.24
N GLY A 6 18.72 15.87 -17.28
CA GLY A 6 17.34 15.60 -16.93
C GLY A 6 16.49 16.85 -17.18
N LEU A 7 15.29 16.63 -17.70
CA LEU A 7 14.27 17.65 -17.87
C LEU A 7 13.61 17.94 -16.52
N LYS A 8 13.37 19.22 -16.24
CA LYS A 8 12.48 19.61 -15.16
C LYS A 8 11.08 19.04 -15.42
N LEU A 9 10.31 18.77 -14.37
CA LEU A 9 8.94 18.27 -14.54
C LEU A 9 8.07 19.18 -15.40
N SER A 10 8.26 20.50 -15.33
CA SER A 10 7.55 21.47 -16.20
C SER A 10 7.92 21.35 -17.68
N GLU A 11 9.13 20.90 -18.01
CA GLU A 11 9.58 20.66 -19.38
C GLU A 11 9.07 19.30 -19.86
N ALA A 12 9.20 18.27 -19.03
CA ALA A 12 8.68 16.93 -19.31
C ALA A 12 7.15 16.95 -19.52
N ALA A 13 6.43 17.73 -18.70
CA ALA A 13 4.99 17.93 -18.80
C ALA A 13 4.54 18.41 -20.18
N LYS A 14 5.31 19.30 -20.80
CA LYS A 14 5.04 19.80 -22.15
C LYS A 14 5.23 18.72 -23.22
N LEU A 15 6.14 17.77 -22.99
CA LEU A 15 6.42 16.69 -23.92
C LEU A 15 5.40 15.54 -23.81
N CYS A 16 4.99 15.18 -22.60
CA CYS A 16 4.09 14.04 -22.38
C CYS A 16 2.61 14.39 -22.24
N GLY A 17 2.27 15.68 -22.10
CA GLY A 17 0.88 16.13 -21.91
C GLY A 17 0.32 15.83 -20.52
N ILE A 18 1.17 15.57 -19.53
CA ILE A 18 0.81 15.30 -18.13
C ILE A 18 1.26 16.48 -17.28
N SER A 19 0.44 16.94 -16.33
CA SER A 19 0.82 18.07 -15.48
C SER A 19 2.06 17.76 -14.65
N ALA A 20 2.87 18.79 -14.34
CA ALA A 20 4.04 18.63 -13.48
C ALA A 20 3.67 18.11 -12.08
N ASP A 21 2.52 18.53 -11.54
CA ASP A 21 2.01 18.07 -10.25
C ASP A 21 1.63 16.58 -10.30
N THR A 22 0.99 16.13 -11.37
CA THR A 22 0.71 14.70 -11.58
C THR A 22 1.99 13.88 -11.72
N LEU A 23 2.99 14.37 -12.46
CA LEU A 23 4.31 13.71 -12.52
C LEU A 23 4.96 13.66 -11.14
N GLN A 24 4.83 14.71 -10.32
CA GLN A 24 5.35 14.75 -8.96
C GLN A 24 4.67 13.72 -8.05
N LEU A 25 3.36 13.53 -8.18
CA LEU A 25 2.60 12.47 -7.49
C LEU A 25 3.06 11.08 -7.92
N LEU A 26 3.14 10.82 -9.23
CA LEU A 26 3.60 9.52 -9.74
C LEU A 26 5.03 9.17 -9.27
N ILE A 27 5.90 10.16 -9.12
CA ILE A 27 7.24 9.97 -8.56
C ILE A 27 7.18 9.70 -7.06
N ALA A 28 6.32 10.40 -6.32
CA ALA A 28 6.14 10.19 -4.89
C ALA A 28 5.57 8.78 -4.58
N ASP A 29 4.72 8.28 -5.47
CA ASP A 29 4.16 6.92 -5.42
C ASP A 29 5.10 5.85 -6.01
N GLU A 30 6.35 6.21 -6.31
CA GLU A 30 7.39 5.32 -6.87
C GLU A 30 7.01 4.66 -8.21
N LEU A 31 6.07 5.25 -8.96
CA LEU A 31 5.61 4.72 -10.24
C LEU A 31 6.53 5.11 -11.42
N LEU A 32 7.37 6.12 -11.24
CA LEU A 32 8.34 6.59 -12.23
C LEU A 32 9.78 6.40 -11.70
N PRO A 33 10.31 5.16 -11.68
CA PRO A 33 11.61 4.85 -11.06
C PRO A 33 12.80 5.50 -11.78
N GLN A 34 12.63 5.93 -13.02
CA GLN A 34 13.66 6.65 -13.78
C GLN A 34 13.86 8.10 -13.30
N ALA A 35 12.97 8.62 -12.45
CA ALA A 35 13.08 9.99 -11.96
C ALA A 35 14.28 10.14 -11.03
N VAL A 36 15.05 11.21 -11.25
CA VAL A 36 16.25 11.53 -10.45
C VAL A 36 15.99 12.79 -9.65
N ARG A 37 16.44 12.80 -8.39
CA ARG A 37 16.41 14.01 -7.55
C ARG A 37 17.77 14.71 -7.54
N SER A 38 17.75 16.03 -7.70
CA SER A 38 18.92 16.86 -7.43
C SER A 38 19.28 16.84 -5.93
N PRO A 39 20.50 17.27 -5.55
CA PRO A 39 20.87 17.47 -4.14
C PRO A 39 19.94 18.41 -3.36
N ARG A 40 19.20 19.28 -4.06
CA ARG A 40 18.20 20.19 -3.46
C ARG A 40 16.78 19.60 -3.43
N GLY A 41 16.61 18.33 -3.78
CA GLY A 41 15.32 17.62 -3.72
C GLY A 41 14.42 17.77 -4.94
N HIS A 42 14.70 18.70 -5.87
CA HIS A 42 13.94 18.83 -7.12
C HIS A 42 14.03 17.57 -7.98
N ALA A 43 12.90 17.12 -8.51
CA ALA A 43 12.81 15.95 -9.37
C ALA A 43 13.00 16.31 -10.85
N TYR A 44 13.64 15.41 -11.58
CA TYR A 44 13.94 15.49 -13.00
C TYR A 44 13.65 14.15 -13.67
N LEU A 45 13.25 14.18 -14.93
CA LEU A 45 13.09 12.99 -15.77
C LEU A 45 14.19 12.96 -16.84
N PRO A 46 14.78 11.81 -17.18
CA PRO A 46 15.71 11.71 -18.30
C PRO A 46 15.03 12.14 -19.60
N ALA A 47 15.69 12.98 -20.41
CA ALA A 47 15.11 13.46 -21.66
C ALA A 47 14.78 12.33 -22.66
N THR A 48 15.52 11.22 -22.57
CA THR A 48 15.33 10.02 -23.40
C THR A 48 14.24 9.08 -22.89
N ASP A 49 13.70 9.34 -21.69
CA ASP A 49 12.78 8.42 -20.99
C ASP A 49 11.65 9.19 -20.28
N VAL A 50 11.07 10.15 -21.01
CA VAL A 50 9.85 10.84 -20.59
C VAL A 50 8.66 9.92 -20.86
N PRO A 51 7.83 9.62 -19.85
CA PRO A 51 6.72 8.69 -20.02
C PRO A 51 5.65 9.28 -20.95
N THR A 52 4.90 8.42 -21.64
CA THR A 52 3.70 8.84 -22.38
C THR A 52 2.48 8.87 -21.46
N TRP A 53 1.42 9.57 -21.88
CA TRP A 53 0.13 9.54 -21.17
C TRP A 53 -0.38 8.11 -20.97
N GLU A 54 -0.34 7.28 -22.01
CA GLU A 54 -0.79 5.88 -21.92
C GLU A 54 0.08 5.08 -20.94
N HIS A 55 1.39 5.30 -20.93
CA HIS A 55 2.27 4.65 -19.96
C HIS A 55 1.90 5.02 -18.52
N CYS A 56 1.73 6.31 -18.22
CA CYS A 56 1.31 6.76 -16.89
C CYS A 56 -0.07 6.21 -16.49
N ARG A 57 -1.02 6.16 -17.44
CA ARG A 57 -2.33 5.54 -17.21
C ARG A 57 -2.20 4.07 -16.82
N GLN A 58 -1.37 3.32 -17.54
CA GLN A 58 -1.11 1.90 -17.24
C GLN A 58 -0.45 1.72 -15.88
N LEU A 59 0.46 2.60 -15.48
CA LEU A 59 1.07 2.57 -14.15
C LEU A 59 0.02 2.73 -13.04
N VAL A 60 -0.86 3.72 -13.16
CA VAL A 60 -1.93 3.98 -12.18
C VAL A 60 -2.91 2.79 -12.12
N LEU A 61 -3.30 2.23 -13.26
CA LEU A 61 -4.19 1.06 -13.29
C LEU A 61 -3.55 -0.15 -12.59
N ARG A 62 -2.28 -0.45 -12.88
CA ARG A 62 -1.56 -1.53 -12.20
C ARG A 62 -1.43 -1.30 -10.69
N GLN A 63 -1.16 -0.06 -10.27
CA GLN A 63 -1.08 0.27 -8.85
C GLN A 63 -2.43 0.03 -8.15
N ARG A 64 -3.52 0.51 -8.76
CA ARG A 64 -4.89 0.26 -8.27
C ARG A 64 -5.16 -1.24 -8.14
N ASP A 65 -4.86 -2.02 -9.17
CA ASP A 65 -5.13 -3.45 -9.17
C ASP A 65 -4.29 -4.18 -8.11
N ARG A 66 -3.03 -3.77 -7.86
CA ARG A 66 -2.23 -4.28 -6.74
C ARG A 66 -2.86 -3.96 -5.38
N HIS A 67 -3.37 -2.75 -5.20
CA HIS A 67 -4.06 -2.37 -3.95
C HIS A 67 -5.33 -3.18 -3.73
N LEU A 68 -6.12 -3.41 -4.79
CA LEU A 68 -7.30 -4.25 -4.74
C LEU A 68 -6.93 -5.71 -4.41
N GLN A 69 -5.91 -6.27 -5.04
CA GLN A 69 -5.44 -7.62 -4.73
C GLN A 69 -4.99 -7.74 -3.28
N ARG A 70 -4.20 -6.77 -2.79
CA ARG A 70 -3.76 -6.75 -1.39
C ARG A 70 -4.94 -6.67 -0.42
N ALA A 71 -5.98 -5.89 -0.74
CA ALA A 71 -7.19 -5.84 0.06
C ALA A 71 -7.91 -7.20 0.09
N THR A 72 -8.02 -7.87 -1.05
CA THR A 72 -8.55 -9.24 -1.13
C THR A 72 -7.75 -10.22 -0.27
N ASP A 73 -6.42 -10.17 -0.34
CA ASP A 73 -5.55 -11.07 0.44
C ASP A 73 -5.71 -10.82 1.97
N LEU A 74 -5.89 -9.56 2.38
CA LEU A 74 -6.17 -9.20 3.77
C LEU A 74 -7.53 -9.72 4.23
N ILE A 75 -8.57 -9.62 3.37
CA ILE A 75 -9.90 -10.18 3.68
C ILE A 75 -9.81 -11.69 3.84
N ALA A 76 -9.17 -12.39 2.90
CA ALA A 76 -9.02 -13.84 2.95
C ALA A 76 -8.28 -14.29 4.23
N ARG A 77 -7.28 -13.53 4.67
CA ARG A 77 -6.60 -13.79 5.94
C ARG A 77 -7.53 -13.65 7.13
N VAL A 78 -8.33 -12.59 7.19
CA VAL A 78 -9.31 -12.39 8.27
C VAL A 78 -10.34 -13.52 8.29
N GLU A 79 -10.80 -13.99 7.13
CA GLU A 79 -11.73 -15.12 7.04
C GLU A 79 -11.15 -16.41 7.63
N VAL A 80 -9.86 -16.70 7.36
CA VAL A 80 -9.16 -17.84 7.95
C VAL A 80 -9.05 -17.71 9.46
N GLU A 81 -8.66 -16.54 9.97
CA GLU A 81 -8.54 -16.28 11.41
C GLU A 81 -9.90 -16.40 12.12
N LEU A 82 -10.99 -15.93 11.49
CA LEU A 82 -12.35 -16.07 12.02
C LEU A 82 -12.81 -17.53 12.07
N GLU A 83 -12.47 -18.33 11.05
CA GLU A 83 -12.82 -19.75 11.03
C GLU A 83 -12.05 -20.52 12.09
N ALA A 84 -10.77 -20.21 12.32
CA ALA A 84 -9.99 -20.79 13.41
C ALA A 84 -10.63 -20.52 14.78
N ILE A 85 -11.03 -19.26 15.05
CA ILE A 85 -11.74 -18.91 16.29
C ILE A 85 -13.08 -19.66 16.41
N ARG A 86 -13.82 -19.82 15.30
CA ARG A 86 -15.10 -20.56 15.31
C ARG A 86 -14.88 -22.03 15.65
N ASN A 87 -13.81 -22.64 15.14
CA ASN A 87 -13.45 -24.01 15.44
C ASN A 87 -13.12 -24.17 16.92
N ASP A 88 -12.28 -23.29 17.48
CA ASP A 88 -11.95 -23.28 18.92
C ASP A 88 -13.20 -23.15 19.81
N ILE A 89 -14.17 -22.32 19.43
CA ILE A 89 -15.45 -22.18 20.16
C ILE A 89 -16.24 -23.48 20.11
N THR A 90 -16.27 -24.15 18.96
CA THR A 90 -16.99 -25.41 18.78
C THR A 90 -16.35 -26.49 19.64
N GLU A 91 -15.02 -26.62 19.57
CA GLU A 91 -14.25 -27.57 20.38
C GLU A 91 -14.44 -27.33 21.88
N ALA A 92 -14.37 -26.08 22.35
CA ALA A 92 -14.60 -25.75 23.75
C ALA A 92 -16.02 -26.12 24.25
N ARG A 93 -17.02 -26.14 23.36
CA ARG A 93 -18.39 -26.55 23.70
C ARG A 93 -18.53 -28.08 23.71
N GLU A 94 -17.86 -28.77 22.82
CA GLU A 94 -17.84 -30.23 22.74
C GLU A 94 -17.01 -30.84 23.87
N HIS A 95 -15.94 -30.16 24.29
CA HIS A 95 -14.95 -30.60 25.28
C HIS A 95 -14.80 -29.59 26.44
N PRO A 96 -15.83 -29.39 27.28
CA PRO A 96 -15.87 -28.29 28.25
C PRO A 96 -14.86 -28.39 29.41
N ALA A 97 -14.21 -29.55 29.60
CA ALA A 97 -13.18 -29.74 30.63
C ALA A 97 -11.75 -29.51 30.09
N GLU A 98 -11.59 -29.32 28.78
CA GLU A 98 -10.31 -29.12 28.13
C GLU A 98 -9.94 -27.62 28.05
N PRO A 99 -8.65 -27.28 27.94
CA PRO A 99 -8.23 -25.89 27.76
C PRO A 99 -8.83 -25.27 26.49
N LEU A 100 -9.10 -23.95 26.53
CA LEU A 100 -9.52 -23.20 25.35
C LEU A 100 -8.41 -23.17 24.28
N GLY A 101 -8.82 -23.21 23.01
CA GLY A 101 -7.94 -23.09 21.87
C GLY A 101 -7.20 -21.76 21.80
N VAL A 102 -6.05 -21.76 21.12
CA VAL A 102 -5.09 -20.66 21.09
C VAL A 102 -5.65 -19.45 20.33
N ASP A 103 -6.41 -19.66 19.26
CA ASP A 103 -6.94 -18.59 18.43
C ASP A 103 -8.06 -17.85 19.17
N LEU A 104 -8.92 -18.57 19.91
CA LEU A 104 -9.93 -17.99 20.80
C LEU A 104 -9.31 -17.18 21.96
N LEU A 105 -8.24 -17.71 22.58
CA LEU A 105 -7.50 -16.99 23.63
C LEU A 105 -6.85 -15.71 23.09
N ALA A 106 -6.22 -15.80 21.91
CA ALA A 106 -5.61 -14.66 21.24
C ALA A 106 -6.64 -13.58 20.92
N ALA A 107 -7.80 -13.93 20.36
CA ALA A 107 -8.89 -12.99 20.07
C ALA A 107 -9.38 -12.23 21.33
N THR A 108 -9.49 -12.93 22.46
CA THR A 108 -9.92 -12.34 23.74
C THR A 108 -8.91 -11.31 24.26
N SER A 109 -7.62 -11.55 24.04
CA SER A 109 -6.57 -10.60 24.42
C SER A 109 -6.64 -9.30 23.61
N TYR A 110 -6.91 -9.36 22.30
CA TYR A 110 -7.10 -8.17 21.46
C TYR A 110 -8.28 -7.30 21.91
N ALA A 111 -9.41 -7.92 22.29
CA ALA A 111 -10.58 -7.19 22.80
C ALA A 111 -10.27 -6.43 24.10
N THR A 112 -9.42 -7.00 24.95
CA THR A 112 -9.05 -6.41 26.24
C THR A 112 -8.18 -5.15 26.06
N TYR A 113 -7.23 -5.15 25.12
CA TYR A 113 -6.38 -3.98 24.84
C TYR A 113 -7.11 -2.86 24.09
N GLY A 114 -8.07 -3.20 23.21
CA GLY A 114 -8.88 -2.21 22.49
C GLY A 114 -9.77 -1.37 23.41
N ASN A 115 -10.23 -1.93 24.53
CA ASN A 115 -11.15 -1.26 25.44
C ASN A 115 -10.46 -0.24 26.37
N THR A 116 -9.17 -0.42 26.66
CA THR A 116 -8.37 0.54 27.45
C THR A 116 -7.97 1.81 26.70
N GLY A 117 -7.94 1.78 25.36
CA GLY A 117 -7.58 2.94 24.53
C GLY A 117 -8.71 3.97 24.33
N LEU A 118 -9.97 3.58 24.59
CA LEU A 118 -11.15 4.45 24.41
C LEU A 118 -11.52 5.25 25.67
N LEU A 119 -10.83 5.05 26.79
CA LEU A 119 -11.11 5.73 28.06
C LEU A 119 -10.19 6.93 28.36
N HIS A 120 -9.29 7.31 27.44
CA HIS A 120 -8.41 8.49 27.56
C HIS A 120 -8.48 9.37 26.30
N GLY A 121 -9.70 9.75 25.90
CA GLY A 121 -9.97 10.80 24.91
C GLY A 121 -10.71 11.97 25.57
#